data_AF-A0A517PBS8-F1
#
_entry.id   AF-A0A517PBS8-F1
#
_cell.length_a   1.000
_cell.length_b   1.000
_cell.length_c   1.000
_cell.angle_alpha   90.00
_cell.angle_beta   90.00
_cell.angle_gamma   90.00
#
_symmetry.space_group_name_H-M   'P 1'
#
loop_
_entity.id
_entity.type
_entity.pdbx_description
1 polymer ?
#
loop_
_entity_poly.entity_id
_entity_poly.type
_entity_poly.pdbx_seq_one_letter_code
_entity_poly.pdbx_strand_id
1 'polypeptide(L)'
;MTRKLAVLACGVALLAGSGLVLSAALSDDPTVVKLSPTKRYPHDPRAFTQGFAWHDGVFYEGTGRYGTSLLRTVDLETGRTGEFRKLDDRLFGEGICVLGDEIFQLTWQSGVAFVYDRETLTAKRRFRIAGEGWGLTTDGERLILSDGTAKLRFLDPATGRETGSVRVARLGRPVSQLNELEWVRRPDGGAEVLANVWYTPHIARIDPTTGEVTGWLDASELVRLSGVTDREQALNGIAWDRDGERLLLTGKLWPAVYEVPWPAPKE
;
A
#
# COMPACT_ATOMS: atom_id res chain seq x y z
N MET A 1 11.37 45.33 -9.38
CA MET A 1 10.60 44.20 -9.98
C MET A 1 11.02 42.93 -9.28
N THR A 2 10.25 42.48 -8.30
CA THR A 2 10.50 41.23 -7.55
C THR A 2 9.15 40.58 -7.33
N ARG A 3 8.81 39.60 -8.17
CA ARG A 3 7.59 38.80 -8.05
C ARG A 3 7.77 37.84 -6.88
N LYS A 4 7.02 38.05 -5.79
CA LYS A 4 6.86 37.07 -4.72
C LYS A 4 6.04 35.91 -5.29
N LEU A 5 6.60 34.70 -5.30
CA LEU A 5 5.83 33.47 -5.52
C LEU A 5 4.90 33.28 -4.32
N ALA A 6 3.60 33.27 -4.58
CA ALA A 6 2.62 32.78 -3.62
C ALA A 6 2.75 31.24 -3.59
N VAL A 7 3.18 30.70 -2.45
CA VAL A 7 3.06 29.27 -2.15
C VAL A 7 1.58 29.01 -1.93
N LEU A 8 0.96 28.33 -2.88
CA LEU A 8 -0.41 27.85 -2.74
C LEU A 8 -0.38 26.65 -1.78
N ALA A 9 -0.72 26.88 -0.51
CA ALA A 9 -1.08 25.81 0.39
C ALA A 9 -2.41 25.21 -0.12
N CYS A 10 -2.34 24.14 -0.91
CA CYS A 10 -3.52 23.35 -1.25
C CYS A 10 -4.03 22.69 0.03
N GLY A 11 -5.16 23.20 0.52
CA GLY A 11 -5.90 22.60 1.62
C GLY A 11 -6.36 21.20 1.24
N VAL A 12 -5.93 20.21 2.01
CA VAL A 12 -6.59 18.92 2.10
C VAL A 12 -8.00 19.18 2.61
N ALA A 13 -9.02 18.89 1.81
CA ALA A 13 -10.40 18.91 2.28
C ALA A 13 -10.53 17.90 3.43
N LEU A 14 -10.92 18.37 4.61
CA LEU A 14 -11.13 17.54 5.80
C LEU A 14 -12.18 16.45 5.53
N LEU A 15 -11.73 15.22 5.31
CA LEU A 15 -12.51 14.00 5.57
C LEU A 15 -12.10 13.39 6.93
N ALA A 16 -11.79 14.22 7.92
CA ALA A 16 -11.37 13.77 9.25
C ALA A 16 -12.43 12.91 9.98
N GLY A 17 -13.69 12.89 9.49
CA GLY A 17 -14.79 12.11 10.08
C GLY A 17 -14.79 10.62 9.74
N SER A 18 -14.27 10.19 8.59
CA SER A 18 -14.40 8.79 8.16
C SER A 18 -13.52 7.81 8.95
N GLY A 19 -12.31 8.22 9.34
CA GLY A 19 -11.40 7.37 10.12
C GLY A 19 -11.87 7.12 11.56
N LEU A 20 -12.38 8.16 12.23
CA LEU A 20 -12.93 8.05 13.59
C LEU A 20 -14.20 7.19 13.64
N VAL A 21 -15.08 7.31 12.64
CA VAL A 21 -16.31 6.51 12.53
C VAL A 21 -15.98 5.04 12.26
N LEU A 22 -14.94 4.75 11.47
CA LEU A 22 -14.50 3.37 11.24
C LEU A 22 -13.96 2.73 12.53
N SER A 23 -13.04 3.38 13.25
CA SER A 23 -12.46 2.80 14.47
C SER A 23 -13.50 2.50 15.55
N ALA A 24 -14.53 3.34 15.71
CA ALA A 24 -15.61 3.09 16.66
C ALA A 24 -16.53 1.93 16.23
N ALA A 25 -16.73 1.72 14.92
CA ALA A 25 -17.53 0.61 14.41
C ALA A 25 -16.82 -0.75 14.52
N LEU A 26 -15.48 -0.74 14.56
CA LEU A 26 -14.65 -1.96 14.64
C LEU A 26 -14.43 -2.48 16.06
N SER A 27 -14.66 -1.69 17.11
CA SER A 27 -14.38 -2.15 18.48
C SER A 27 -15.16 -3.40 18.89
N ASP A 28 -16.35 -3.61 18.29
CA ASP A 28 -17.25 -4.73 18.59
C ASP A 28 -17.42 -5.71 17.41
N ASP A 29 -16.67 -5.54 16.30
CA ASP A 29 -16.77 -6.45 15.14
C ASP A 29 -15.96 -7.73 15.44
N PRO A 30 -16.62 -8.91 15.52
CA PRO A 30 -15.95 -10.17 15.87
C PRO A 30 -14.95 -10.64 14.80
N THR A 31 -14.96 -10.03 13.62
CA THR A 31 -14.01 -10.34 12.53
C THR A 31 -12.71 -9.55 12.62
N VAL A 32 -12.55 -8.69 13.63
CA VAL A 32 -11.32 -7.94 13.88
C VAL A 32 -10.28 -8.85 14.54
N VAL A 33 -9.14 -8.99 13.87
CA VAL A 33 -7.98 -9.73 14.37
C VAL A 33 -6.90 -8.73 14.76
N LYS A 34 -6.55 -8.70 16.05
CA LYS A 34 -5.44 -7.88 16.54
C LYS A 34 -4.11 -8.50 16.12
N LEU A 35 -3.24 -7.68 15.55
CA LEU A 35 -1.91 -8.09 15.13
C LEU A 35 -0.90 -7.87 16.25
N SER A 36 -0.09 -8.88 16.51
CA SER A 36 1.05 -8.79 17.41
C SER A 36 2.32 -9.19 16.66
N PRO A 37 3.36 -8.33 16.65
CA PRO A 37 4.55 -8.58 15.85
C PRO A 37 5.46 -9.62 16.51
N THR A 38 6.05 -10.50 15.72
CA THR A 38 7.04 -11.49 16.16
C THR A 38 8.46 -10.97 16.02
N LYS A 39 8.71 -10.09 15.04
CA LYS A 39 10.02 -9.46 14.82
C LYS A 39 9.87 -8.00 14.42
N ARG A 40 10.96 -7.28 14.63
CA ARG A 40 11.13 -5.88 14.26
C ARG A 40 12.43 -5.73 13.49
N TYR A 41 12.34 -5.16 12.31
CA TYR A 41 13.45 -4.89 11.40
C TYR A 41 13.68 -3.38 11.27
N PRO A 42 14.92 -2.91 11.03
CA PRO A 42 15.18 -1.50 10.76
C PRO A 42 14.47 -1.04 9.46
N HIS A 43 13.96 0.19 9.46
CA HIS A 43 13.42 0.85 8.27
C HIS A 43 13.93 2.28 8.19
N ASP A 44 14.13 2.81 6.97
CA ASP A 44 14.61 4.18 6.77
C ASP A 44 13.54 5.20 7.20
N PRO A 45 13.75 5.97 8.28
CA PRO A 45 12.75 6.91 8.79
C PRO A 45 12.56 8.13 7.87
N ARG A 46 13.27 8.21 6.74
CA ARG A 46 13.07 9.23 5.69
C ARG A 46 12.19 8.73 4.55
N ALA A 47 11.86 7.44 4.52
CA ALA A 47 11.08 6.83 3.46
C ALA A 47 9.59 7.07 3.67
N PHE A 48 8.98 7.86 2.78
CA PHE A 48 7.54 8.04 2.77
C PHE A 48 6.90 6.89 1.99
N THR A 49 6.80 5.71 2.61
CA THR A 49 6.36 4.46 1.99
C THR A 49 4.98 4.58 1.36
N GLN A 50 4.89 4.28 0.07
CA GLN A 50 3.64 4.29 -0.70
C GLN A 50 3.34 2.97 -1.43
N GLY A 51 4.34 2.11 -1.59
CA GLY A 51 4.16 0.74 -2.07
C GLY A 51 5.20 -0.18 -1.48
N PHE A 52 4.83 -1.43 -1.24
CA PHE A 52 5.63 -2.36 -0.47
C PHE A 52 5.41 -3.77 -1.01
N ALA A 53 6.46 -4.50 -1.37
CA ALA A 53 6.27 -5.81 -1.98
C ALA A 53 7.40 -6.77 -1.61
N TRP A 54 7.04 -8.01 -1.32
CA TRP A 54 7.97 -9.12 -1.14
C TRP A 54 7.79 -10.11 -2.28
N HIS A 55 8.87 -10.44 -3.00
CA HIS A 55 8.80 -11.35 -4.14
C HIS A 55 10.12 -12.10 -4.29
N ASP A 56 10.06 -13.44 -4.29
CA ASP A 56 11.21 -14.34 -4.43
C ASP A 56 12.39 -14.00 -3.48
N GLY A 57 12.09 -13.65 -2.23
CA GLY A 57 13.11 -13.29 -1.23
C GLY A 57 13.70 -11.88 -1.42
N VAL A 58 13.23 -11.12 -2.40
CA VAL A 58 13.62 -9.72 -2.62
C VAL A 58 12.50 -8.80 -2.15
N PHE A 59 12.90 -7.75 -1.46
CA PHE A 59 12.00 -6.79 -0.86
C PHE A 59 12.11 -5.45 -1.58
N TYR A 60 10.98 -4.98 -2.09
CA TYR A 60 10.86 -3.78 -2.91
C TYR A 60 10.01 -2.73 -2.20
N GLU A 61 10.36 -1.46 -2.41
CA GLU A 61 9.61 -0.34 -1.86
C GLU A 61 9.50 0.81 -2.86
N GLY A 62 8.28 1.33 -2.99
CA GLY A 62 7.98 2.60 -3.63
C GLY A 62 7.85 3.69 -2.58
N THR A 63 8.59 4.78 -2.72
CA THR A 63 8.50 5.94 -1.83
C THR A 63 7.90 7.14 -2.56
N GLY A 64 7.12 7.93 -1.81
CA GLY A 64 6.52 9.18 -2.27
C GLY A 64 7.29 10.43 -1.82
N ARG A 65 6.78 11.60 -2.20
CA ARG A 65 7.31 12.98 -2.08
C ARG A 65 7.99 13.49 -3.36
N TYR A 66 7.56 14.68 -3.79
CA TYR A 66 8.19 15.42 -4.89
C TYR A 66 9.68 15.63 -4.61
N GLY A 67 10.52 15.38 -5.61
CA GLY A 67 11.98 15.48 -5.53
C GLY A 67 12.70 14.28 -4.91
N THR A 68 11.99 13.38 -4.22
CA THR A 68 12.62 12.27 -3.47
C THR A 68 11.94 10.92 -3.65
N SER A 69 10.98 10.79 -4.58
CA SER A 69 10.28 9.52 -4.83
C SER A 69 11.20 8.51 -5.51
N LEU A 70 11.23 7.28 -4.99
CA LEU A 70 12.08 6.19 -5.43
C LEU A 70 11.26 4.92 -5.70
N LEU A 71 11.77 4.06 -6.58
CA LEU A 71 11.62 2.60 -6.48
C LEU A 71 12.95 2.05 -5.97
N ARG A 72 12.95 1.17 -4.98
CA ARG A 72 14.18 0.61 -4.41
C ARG A 72 14.04 -0.84 -3.99
N THR A 73 15.15 -1.58 -3.98
CA THR A 73 15.27 -2.81 -3.18
C THR A 73 15.77 -2.47 -1.78
N VAL A 74 15.37 -3.27 -0.80
CA VAL A 74 15.72 -3.09 0.61
C VAL A 74 16.20 -4.43 1.18
N ASP A 75 17.34 -4.42 1.86
CA ASP A 75 17.74 -5.54 2.70
C ASP A 75 16.90 -5.51 3.98
N LEU A 76 16.04 -6.52 4.18
CA LEU A 76 15.09 -6.54 5.30
C LEU A 76 15.80 -6.52 6.66
N GLU A 77 16.88 -7.27 6.83
CA GLU A 77 17.57 -7.42 8.11
C GLU A 77 18.25 -6.13 8.57
N THR A 78 18.76 -5.34 7.63
CA THR A 78 19.54 -4.12 7.92
C THR A 78 18.79 -2.81 7.61
N GLY A 79 17.69 -2.88 6.85
CA GLY A 79 16.94 -1.72 6.33
C GLY A 79 17.70 -0.91 5.27
N ARG A 80 18.82 -1.44 4.75
CA ARG A 80 19.67 -0.72 3.79
C ARG A 80 19.06 -0.79 2.40
N THR A 81 19.09 0.35 1.71
CA THR A 81 18.73 0.43 0.29
C THR A 81 19.80 -0.28 -0.56
N GLY A 82 19.36 -1.17 -1.43
CA GLY A 82 20.17 -1.78 -2.48
C GLY A 82 20.11 -0.94 -3.76
N GLU A 83 19.69 -1.56 -4.86
CA GLU A 83 19.44 -0.89 -6.13
C GLU A 83 18.25 0.06 -6.01
N PHE A 84 18.32 1.20 -6.70
CA PHE A 84 17.21 2.15 -6.71
C PHE A 84 17.08 2.90 -8.02
N ARG A 85 15.86 3.34 -8.30
CA ARG A 85 15.50 4.20 -9.40
C ARG A 85 14.76 5.43 -8.88
N LYS A 86 15.32 6.61 -9.10
CA LYS A 86 14.68 7.87 -8.75
C LYS A 86 13.68 8.30 -9.84
N LEU A 87 12.49 8.73 -9.43
CA LEU A 87 11.53 9.38 -10.32
C LEU A 87 11.92 10.83 -10.63
N ASP A 88 11.41 11.38 -11.73
CA ASP A 88 11.53 12.83 -12.02
C ASP A 88 10.99 13.63 -10.82
N ASP A 89 11.66 14.73 -10.46
CA ASP A 89 11.36 15.51 -9.27
C ASP A 89 9.93 16.06 -9.22
N ARG A 90 9.26 16.19 -10.38
CA ARG A 90 7.88 16.65 -10.51
C ARG A 90 6.85 15.55 -10.25
N LEU A 91 7.29 14.31 -10.06
CA LEU A 91 6.43 13.17 -9.83
C LEU A 91 6.45 12.79 -8.35
N PHE A 92 5.27 12.36 -7.89
CA PHE A 92 5.08 11.77 -6.58
C PHE A 92 4.82 10.28 -6.80
N GLY A 93 5.74 9.43 -6.35
CA GLY A 93 5.64 7.98 -6.45
C GLY A 93 4.61 7.41 -5.49
N GLU A 94 3.88 6.41 -5.94
CA GLU A 94 2.84 5.73 -5.17
C GLU A 94 3.08 4.20 -5.18
N GLY A 95 2.02 3.42 -5.04
CA GLY A 95 2.02 1.96 -4.97
C GLY A 95 2.84 1.28 -6.04
N ILE A 96 3.49 0.19 -5.65
CA ILE A 96 4.25 -0.69 -6.52
C ILE A 96 3.72 -2.11 -6.44
N CYS A 97 3.89 -2.89 -7.49
CA CYS A 97 3.72 -4.34 -7.41
C CYS A 97 4.70 -5.05 -8.35
N VAL A 98 4.99 -6.31 -8.03
CA VAL A 98 5.82 -7.19 -8.85
C VAL A 98 4.91 -8.17 -9.59
N LEU A 99 5.04 -8.28 -10.91
CA LEU A 99 4.32 -9.24 -11.73
C LEU A 99 5.27 -9.84 -12.76
N GLY A 100 5.65 -11.11 -12.55
CA GLY A 100 6.68 -11.78 -13.35
C GLY A 100 8.00 -11.02 -13.27
N ASP A 101 8.60 -10.72 -14.43
CA ASP A 101 9.89 -10.02 -14.52
C ASP A 101 9.75 -8.49 -14.55
N GLU A 102 8.60 -7.96 -14.15
CA GLU A 102 8.31 -6.53 -14.20
C GLU A 102 7.87 -5.98 -12.85
N ILE A 103 8.26 -4.74 -12.58
CA ILE A 103 7.77 -3.96 -11.45
C ILE A 103 6.97 -2.79 -12.00
N PHE A 104 5.78 -2.59 -11.45
CA PHE A 104 4.89 -1.49 -11.79
C PHE A 104 4.96 -0.46 -10.67
N GLN A 105 4.98 0.83 -11.00
CA GLN A 105 4.91 1.91 -10.02
C GLN A 105 3.93 2.98 -10.46
N LEU A 106 2.96 3.28 -9.60
CA LEU A 106 2.01 4.36 -9.80
C LEU A 106 2.64 5.71 -9.48
N THR A 107 1.97 6.76 -9.96
CA THR A 107 2.19 8.12 -9.49
C THR A 107 0.86 8.71 -9.06
N TRP A 108 0.89 9.62 -8.09
CA TRP A 108 -0.32 10.11 -7.42
C TRP A 108 -1.29 10.80 -8.38
N GLN A 109 -1.00 12.03 -8.81
CA GLN A 109 -1.95 12.85 -9.60
C GLN A 109 -1.60 12.94 -11.08
N SER A 110 -0.45 12.41 -11.49
CA SER A 110 0.02 12.57 -12.87
C SER A 110 -0.70 11.63 -13.86
N GLY A 111 -1.40 10.61 -13.34
CA GLY A 111 -2.10 9.62 -14.17
C GLY A 111 -1.13 8.76 -15.00
N VAL A 112 0.09 8.55 -14.51
CA VAL A 112 1.13 7.74 -15.17
C VAL A 112 1.54 6.60 -14.25
N ALA A 113 1.67 5.41 -14.83
CA ALA A 113 2.35 4.27 -14.22
C ALA A 113 3.61 3.94 -15.02
N PHE A 114 4.69 3.64 -14.31
CA PHE A 114 5.96 3.19 -14.89
C PHE A 114 6.06 1.68 -14.77
N VAL A 115 6.74 1.07 -15.74
CA VAL A 115 7.09 -0.34 -15.72
C VAL A 115 8.59 -0.47 -15.84
N TYR A 116 9.18 -1.23 -14.92
CA TYR A 116 10.60 -1.47 -14.81
C TYR A 116 10.90 -2.95 -15.03
N ASP A 117 12.10 -3.20 -15.52
CA ASP A 117 12.72 -4.51 -15.44
C ASP A 117 12.99 -4.86 -13.97
N ARG A 118 12.59 -6.05 -13.51
CA ARG A 118 12.68 -6.43 -12.09
C ARG A 118 14.11 -6.62 -11.60
N GLU A 119 14.99 -7.12 -12.46
CA GLU A 119 16.39 -7.40 -12.10
C GLU A 119 17.21 -6.12 -12.01
N THR A 120 16.99 -5.18 -12.95
CA THR A 120 17.85 -3.99 -13.09
C THR A 120 17.20 -2.69 -12.64
N LEU A 121 15.90 -2.70 -12.32
CA LEU A 121 15.06 -1.51 -12.06
C LEU A 121 15.08 -0.49 -13.22
N THR A 122 15.46 -0.91 -14.42
CA THR A 122 15.51 -0.04 -15.60
C THR A 122 14.10 0.19 -16.13
N ALA A 123 13.73 1.45 -16.34
CA ALA A 123 12.42 1.79 -16.91
C ALA A 123 12.30 1.26 -18.34
N LYS A 124 11.32 0.39 -18.58
CA LYS A 124 11.02 -0.22 -19.89
C LYS A 124 9.97 0.56 -20.64
N ARG A 125 8.86 0.88 -19.96
CA ARG A 125 7.71 1.59 -20.54
C ARG A 125 6.93 2.36 -19.48
N ARG A 126 5.95 3.13 -19.94
CA ARG A 126 4.94 3.78 -19.11
C ARG A 126 3.60 3.76 -19.81
N PHE A 127 2.52 3.74 -19.05
CA PHE A 127 1.17 3.88 -19.56
C PHE A 127 0.38 4.89 -18.72
N ARG A 128 -0.74 5.36 -19.28
CA ARG A 128 -1.64 6.24 -18.55
C ARG A 128 -2.64 5.41 -17.76
N ILE A 129 -2.94 5.87 -16.56
CA ILE A 129 -4.05 5.40 -15.74
C ILE A 129 -5.07 6.54 -15.63
N ALA A 130 -6.36 6.20 -15.56
CA ALA A 130 -7.39 7.20 -15.32
C ALA A 130 -7.41 7.60 -13.83
N GLY A 131 -7.58 8.88 -13.53
CA GLY A 131 -7.65 9.38 -12.15
C GLY A 131 -6.33 9.27 -11.38
N GLU A 132 -6.44 9.25 -10.05
CA GLU A 132 -5.29 9.04 -9.16
C GLU A 132 -4.92 7.55 -9.08
N GLY A 133 -3.70 7.27 -8.63
CA GLY A 133 -3.25 5.94 -8.24
C GLY A 133 -2.62 5.98 -6.85
N TRP A 134 -3.06 5.11 -5.95
CA TRP A 134 -2.60 5.04 -4.55
C TRP A 134 -1.88 3.71 -4.31
N GLY A 135 -2.59 2.63 -3.98
CA GLY A 135 -2.01 1.29 -3.86
C GLY A 135 -2.08 0.49 -5.14
N LEU A 136 -1.16 -0.47 -5.28
CA LEU A 136 -1.10 -1.39 -6.41
C LEU A 136 -0.71 -2.78 -5.92
N THR A 137 -1.43 -3.81 -6.34
CA THR A 137 -1.02 -5.21 -6.16
C THR A 137 -1.44 -6.03 -7.39
N THR A 138 -1.30 -7.35 -7.38
CA THR A 138 -1.67 -8.21 -8.52
C THR A 138 -2.20 -9.57 -8.07
N ASP A 139 -3.20 -10.09 -8.79
CA ASP A 139 -3.67 -11.48 -8.63
C ASP A 139 -2.80 -12.51 -9.37
N GLY A 140 -1.73 -12.04 -10.04
CA GLY A 140 -0.86 -12.83 -10.92
C GLY A 140 -1.22 -12.73 -12.40
N GLU A 141 -2.35 -12.12 -12.75
CA GLU A 141 -2.78 -11.92 -14.14
C GLU A 141 -3.08 -10.45 -14.45
N ARG A 142 -3.73 -9.75 -13.51
CA ARG A 142 -4.15 -8.36 -13.61
C ARG A 142 -3.53 -7.54 -12.50
N LEU A 143 -3.40 -6.24 -12.73
CA LEU A 143 -3.08 -5.30 -11.67
C LEU A 143 -4.36 -4.90 -10.93
N ILE A 144 -4.26 -4.69 -9.62
CA ILE A 144 -5.36 -4.24 -8.76
C ILE A 144 -4.95 -2.90 -8.15
N LEU A 145 -5.71 -1.86 -8.45
CA LEU A 145 -5.39 -0.48 -8.07
C LEU A 145 -6.45 0.08 -7.11
N SER A 146 -5.98 0.78 -6.08
CA SER A 146 -6.79 1.70 -5.27
C SER A 146 -6.44 3.15 -5.59
N ASP A 147 -7.37 4.06 -5.29
CA ASP A 147 -7.24 5.49 -5.55
C ASP A 147 -7.84 6.36 -4.43
N GLY A 148 -7.88 5.81 -3.21
CA GLY A 148 -8.50 6.46 -2.06
C GLY A 148 -10.03 6.43 -2.06
N THR A 149 -10.68 6.01 -3.15
CA THR A 149 -12.14 5.79 -3.18
C THR A 149 -12.50 4.42 -2.58
N ALA A 150 -13.80 4.07 -2.58
CA ALA A 150 -14.31 2.76 -2.20
C ALA A 150 -14.37 1.80 -3.40
N LYS A 151 -13.39 1.86 -4.31
CA LYS A 151 -13.34 1.06 -5.54
C LYS A 151 -11.95 0.43 -5.67
N LEU A 152 -11.91 -0.84 -6.00
CA LEU A 152 -10.71 -1.48 -6.53
C LEU A 152 -10.88 -1.67 -8.03
N ARG A 153 -9.89 -1.21 -8.81
CA ARG A 153 -9.89 -1.27 -10.27
C ARG A 153 -8.95 -2.36 -10.74
N PHE A 154 -9.40 -3.18 -11.69
CA PHE A 154 -8.58 -4.18 -12.34
C PHE A 154 -8.03 -3.62 -13.63
N LEU A 155 -6.72 -3.67 -13.82
CA LEU A 155 -6.04 -3.14 -14.99
C LEU A 155 -5.33 -4.27 -15.75
N ASP A 156 -5.38 -4.18 -17.07
CA ASP A 156 -4.54 -4.97 -17.96
C ASP A 156 -3.06 -4.53 -17.81
N PRO A 157 -2.12 -5.42 -17.48
CA PRO A 157 -0.72 -5.05 -17.21
C PRO A 157 0.07 -4.63 -18.46
N ALA A 158 -0.42 -4.95 -19.67
CA ALA A 158 0.23 -4.56 -20.91
C ALA A 158 -0.11 -3.11 -21.29
N THR A 159 -1.35 -2.68 -21.01
CA THR A 159 -1.92 -1.42 -21.52
C THR A 159 -2.29 -0.41 -20.43
N GLY A 160 -2.47 -0.85 -19.18
CA GLY A 160 -2.97 -0.04 -18.07
C GLY A 160 -4.47 0.27 -18.13
N ARG A 161 -5.20 -0.32 -19.09
CA ARG A 161 -6.63 -0.07 -19.26
C ARG A 161 -7.43 -0.84 -18.22
N GLU A 162 -8.46 -0.19 -17.68
CA GLU A 162 -9.40 -0.83 -16.76
C GLU A 162 -10.17 -1.94 -17.48
N THR A 163 -10.11 -3.15 -16.92
CA THR A 163 -10.83 -4.35 -17.39
C THR A 163 -12.04 -4.67 -16.53
N GLY A 164 -12.15 -4.04 -15.35
CA GLY A 164 -13.28 -4.17 -14.45
C GLY A 164 -13.00 -3.53 -13.10
N SER A 165 -13.94 -3.70 -12.17
CA SER A 165 -13.79 -3.19 -10.82
C SER A 165 -14.79 -3.79 -9.84
N VAL A 166 -14.48 -3.70 -8.56
CA VAL A 166 -15.43 -3.95 -7.47
C VAL A 166 -15.58 -2.71 -6.59
N ARG A 167 -16.77 -2.54 -6.01
CA ARG A 167 -17.02 -1.53 -4.97
C ARG A 167 -16.77 -2.17 -3.63
N VAL A 168 -15.87 -1.59 -2.84
CA VAL A 168 -15.52 -2.10 -1.52
C VAL A 168 -16.53 -1.64 -0.50
N ALA A 169 -17.11 -2.60 0.23
CA ALA A 169 -18.10 -2.32 1.27
C ALA A 169 -18.02 -3.33 2.42
N ARG A 170 -18.45 -2.92 3.60
CA ARG A 170 -18.72 -3.79 4.75
C ARG A 170 -20.19 -3.66 5.11
N LEU A 171 -20.94 -4.76 5.08
CA LEU A 171 -22.38 -4.75 5.40
C LEU A 171 -23.14 -3.69 4.58
N GLY A 172 -22.80 -3.58 3.29
CA GLY A 172 -23.38 -2.62 2.35
C GLY A 172 -22.89 -1.18 2.47
N ARG A 173 -22.10 -0.85 3.51
CA ARG A 173 -21.52 0.50 3.68
C ARG A 173 -20.17 0.59 2.97
N PRO A 174 -19.96 1.58 2.09
CA PRO A 174 -18.70 1.70 1.36
C PRO A 174 -17.52 2.00 2.30
N VAL A 175 -16.38 1.36 2.04
CA VAL A 175 -15.12 1.62 2.74
C VAL A 175 -14.20 2.39 1.79
N SER A 176 -13.99 3.67 2.08
CA SER A 176 -13.09 4.56 1.33
C SER A 176 -11.73 4.70 2.00
N GLN A 177 -10.85 5.53 1.43
CA GLN A 177 -9.45 5.73 1.86
C GLN A 177 -8.60 4.45 1.76
N LEU A 178 -8.95 3.57 0.82
CA LEU A 178 -8.13 2.42 0.46
C LEU A 178 -6.81 2.94 -0.11
N ASN A 179 -5.71 2.60 0.56
CA ASN A 179 -4.38 3.06 0.21
C ASN A 179 -3.56 1.88 -0.28
N GLU A 180 -2.39 1.63 0.28
CA GLU A 180 -1.53 0.51 -0.09
C GLU A 180 -2.26 -0.84 -0.01
N LEU A 181 -1.97 -1.72 -0.97
CA LEU A 181 -2.67 -2.98 -1.23
C LEU A 181 -1.70 -4.13 -1.26
N GLU A 182 -2.15 -5.31 -0.81
CA GLU A 182 -1.43 -6.55 -1.03
C GLU A 182 -2.36 -7.73 -1.35
N TRP A 183 -2.03 -8.49 -2.39
CA TRP A 183 -2.74 -9.71 -2.75
C TRP A 183 -2.20 -10.87 -1.94
N VAL A 184 -3.08 -11.51 -1.17
CA VAL A 184 -2.73 -12.69 -0.40
C VAL A 184 -3.43 -13.90 -0.96
N ARG A 185 -2.64 -14.87 -1.42
CA ARG A 185 -3.10 -16.25 -1.59
C ARG A 185 -2.95 -16.97 -0.25
N ARG A 186 -4.09 -17.23 0.39
CA ARG A 186 -4.17 -17.86 1.71
C ARG A 186 -3.67 -19.31 1.67
N PRO A 187 -3.12 -19.83 2.78
CA PRO A 187 -2.72 -21.24 2.88
C PRO A 187 -3.87 -22.23 2.61
N ASP A 188 -5.11 -21.85 2.91
CA ASP A 188 -6.32 -22.64 2.65
C ASP A 188 -6.76 -22.69 1.17
N GLY A 189 -6.01 -22.04 0.27
CA GLY A 189 -6.29 -21.98 -1.16
C GLY A 189 -7.18 -20.82 -1.60
N GLY A 190 -7.76 -20.06 -0.65
CA GLY A 190 -8.49 -18.84 -0.93
C GLY A 190 -7.58 -17.67 -1.28
N ALA A 191 -8.17 -16.55 -1.71
CA ALA A 191 -7.44 -15.31 -1.92
C ALA A 191 -8.21 -14.11 -1.38
N GLU A 192 -7.46 -13.06 -1.03
CA GLU A 192 -7.99 -11.78 -0.58
C GLU A 192 -7.06 -10.63 -0.96
N VAL A 193 -7.61 -9.43 -1.03
CA VAL A 193 -6.82 -8.19 -1.09
C VAL A 193 -6.81 -7.58 0.30
N LEU A 194 -5.62 -7.40 0.86
CA LEU A 194 -5.42 -6.56 2.02
C LEU A 194 -5.31 -5.11 1.55
N ALA A 195 -5.91 -4.18 2.28
CA ALA A 195 -5.81 -2.76 1.99
C ALA A 195 -5.62 -1.95 3.28
N ASN A 196 -4.56 -1.15 3.34
CA ASN A 196 -4.47 -0.12 4.37
C ASN A 196 -5.64 0.86 4.20
N VAL A 197 -6.26 1.27 5.30
CA VAL A 197 -7.23 2.37 5.30
C VAL A 197 -6.57 3.62 5.88
N TRP A 198 -6.34 4.62 5.03
CA TRP A 198 -5.54 5.79 5.36
C TRP A 198 -6.07 6.52 6.60
N TYR A 199 -5.15 6.98 7.46
CA TYR A 199 -5.39 7.56 8.79
C TYR A 199 -6.06 6.65 9.82
N THR A 200 -6.05 5.33 9.61
CA THR A 200 -6.49 4.36 10.62
C THR A 200 -5.39 3.33 10.87
N PRO A 201 -5.38 2.67 12.04
CA PRO A 201 -4.49 1.54 12.30
C PRO A 201 -5.03 0.21 11.69
N HIS A 202 -6.03 0.28 10.81
CA HIS A 202 -6.74 -0.90 10.32
C HIS A 202 -6.37 -1.25 8.88
N ILE A 203 -6.36 -2.55 8.61
CA ILE A 203 -6.21 -3.14 7.27
C ILE A 203 -7.50 -3.90 6.97
N ALA A 204 -8.14 -3.59 5.85
CA ALA A 204 -9.32 -4.29 5.37
C ALA A 204 -8.92 -5.60 4.69
N ARG A 205 -9.64 -6.69 4.99
CA ARG A 205 -9.59 -7.96 4.26
C ARG A 205 -10.71 -7.97 3.24
N ILE A 206 -10.40 -7.92 1.95
CA ILE A 206 -11.38 -7.70 0.89
C ILE A 206 -11.47 -8.95 0.01
N ASP A 207 -12.68 -9.48 -0.18
CA ASP A 207 -12.94 -10.44 -1.23
C ASP A 207 -12.83 -9.73 -2.60
N PRO A 208 -11.85 -10.08 -3.44
CA PRO A 208 -11.60 -9.38 -4.71
C PRO A 208 -12.70 -9.62 -5.74
N THR A 209 -13.55 -10.63 -5.58
CA THR A 209 -14.63 -10.97 -6.50
C THR A 209 -15.85 -10.10 -6.24
N THR A 210 -16.17 -9.88 -4.97
CA THR A 210 -17.40 -9.19 -4.54
C THR A 210 -17.17 -7.76 -4.08
N GLY A 211 -15.96 -7.45 -3.60
CA GLY A 211 -15.64 -6.21 -2.89
C GLY A 211 -16.10 -6.20 -1.43
N GLU A 212 -16.68 -7.28 -0.91
CA GLU A 212 -17.06 -7.32 0.50
C GLU A 212 -15.81 -7.39 1.38
N VAL A 213 -15.77 -6.52 2.39
CA VAL A 213 -14.78 -6.61 3.46
C VAL A 213 -15.20 -7.75 4.37
N THR A 214 -14.43 -8.84 4.37
CA THR A 214 -14.71 -10.07 5.13
C THR A 214 -14.24 -9.97 6.58
N GLY A 215 -13.25 -9.12 6.85
CA GLY A 215 -12.77 -8.82 8.19
C GLY A 215 -11.74 -7.71 8.23
N TRP A 216 -11.13 -7.55 9.40
CA TRP A 216 -10.20 -6.44 9.65
C TRP A 216 -8.98 -6.93 10.42
N LEU A 217 -7.82 -6.37 10.09
CA LEU A 217 -6.63 -6.51 10.91
C LEU A 217 -6.40 -5.20 11.67
N ASP A 218 -6.26 -5.29 12.99
CA ASP A 218 -5.96 -4.16 13.87
C ASP A 218 -4.46 -4.13 14.17
N ALA A 219 -3.76 -3.17 13.55
CA ALA A 219 -2.33 -2.93 13.71
C ALA A 219 -2.02 -1.81 14.74
N SER A 220 -2.95 -1.48 15.63
CA SER A 220 -2.75 -0.41 16.63
C SER A 220 -1.53 -0.65 17.52
N GLU A 221 -1.22 -1.93 17.82
CA GLU A 221 -0.02 -2.28 18.56
C GLU A 221 1.26 -1.90 17.80
N LEU A 222 1.30 -2.14 16.48
CA LEU A 222 2.45 -1.78 15.64
C LEU A 222 2.61 -0.27 15.54
N VAL A 223 1.51 0.48 15.38
CA VAL A 223 1.52 1.96 15.41
C VAL A 223 2.12 2.46 16.73
N ARG A 224 1.68 1.92 17.87
CA ARG A 224 2.21 2.27 19.19
C ARG A 224 3.71 1.95 19.31
N LEU A 225 4.14 0.77 18.84
CA LEU A 225 5.53 0.32 18.91
C LEU A 225 6.46 1.10 17.97
N SER A 226 5.94 1.69 16.90
CA SER A 226 6.73 2.50 15.96
C SER A 226 7.23 3.79 16.59
N GLY A 227 6.53 4.29 17.62
CA GLY A 227 6.85 5.53 18.33
C GLY A 227 6.53 6.81 17.55
N VAL A 228 5.90 6.71 16.37
CA VAL A 228 5.49 7.87 15.58
C VAL A 228 4.33 8.61 16.24
N THR A 229 4.29 9.92 16.06
CA THR A 229 3.27 10.79 16.66
C THR A 229 2.58 11.71 15.65
N ASP A 230 3.20 11.92 14.49
CA ASP A 230 2.61 12.69 13.41
C ASP A 230 1.61 11.83 12.63
N ARG A 231 0.44 12.39 12.36
CA ARG A 231 -0.64 11.73 11.62
C ARG A 231 -0.24 11.38 10.19
N GLU A 232 0.69 12.12 9.58
CA GLU A 232 1.23 11.83 8.25
C GLU A 232 2.17 10.61 8.25
N GLN A 233 2.65 10.19 9.42
CA GLN A 233 3.43 8.96 9.62
C GLN A 233 2.49 7.76 9.78
N ALA A 234 1.52 7.65 8.89
CA ALA A 234 0.46 6.65 8.97
C ALA A 234 0.98 5.25 8.63
N LEU A 235 0.30 4.22 9.17
CA LEU A 235 0.40 2.83 8.70
C LEU A 235 0.14 2.80 7.19
N ASN A 236 1.11 2.29 6.42
CA ASN A 236 1.05 2.20 4.96
C ASN A 236 2.20 1.33 4.44
N GLY A 237 1.89 0.19 3.81
CA GLY A 237 2.86 -0.78 3.35
C GLY A 237 2.57 -2.17 3.93
N ILE A 238 2.17 -3.10 3.06
CA ILE A 238 1.83 -4.48 3.36
C ILE A 238 2.56 -5.35 2.35
N ALA A 239 3.36 -6.31 2.81
CA ALA A 239 3.99 -7.28 1.92
C ALA A 239 3.76 -8.69 2.45
N TRP A 240 3.41 -9.61 1.55
CA TRP A 240 3.12 -11.00 1.84
C TRP A 240 4.29 -11.90 1.48
N ASP A 241 4.90 -12.52 2.49
CA ASP A 241 5.86 -13.60 2.30
C ASP A 241 5.14 -14.94 2.44
N ARG A 242 4.79 -15.52 1.29
CA ARG A 242 4.04 -16.79 1.21
C ARG A 242 4.82 -17.95 1.81
N ASP A 243 6.13 -18.03 1.59
CA ASP A 243 6.95 -19.16 2.02
C ASP A 243 7.15 -19.16 3.54
N GLY A 244 7.24 -17.96 4.13
CA GLY A 244 7.29 -17.77 5.57
C GLY A 244 5.92 -17.67 6.27
N GLU A 245 4.82 -17.71 5.51
CA GLU A 245 3.45 -17.44 5.95
C GLU A 245 3.34 -16.23 6.89
N ARG A 246 3.90 -15.10 6.47
CA ARG A 246 4.01 -13.89 7.28
C ARG A 246 3.73 -12.62 6.49
N LEU A 247 3.19 -11.63 7.19
CA LEU A 247 3.06 -10.27 6.72
C LEU A 247 4.25 -9.44 7.21
N LEU A 248 4.75 -8.59 6.34
CA LEU A 248 5.65 -7.50 6.68
C LEU A 248 4.84 -6.20 6.61
N LEU A 249 4.84 -5.43 7.69
CA LEU A 249 4.03 -4.21 7.83
C LEU A 249 4.91 -3.04 8.24
N THR A 250 4.68 -1.88 7.64
CA THR A 250 5.36 -0.63 8.01
C THR A 250 4.45 0.58 7.86
N GLY A 251 5.04 1.77 7.90
CA GLY A 251 4.33 3.00 7.64
C GLY A 251 5.25 4.10 7.15
N LYS A 252 4.63 5.21 6.80
CA LYS A 252 5.31 6.38 6.26
C LYS A 252 6.26 6.93 7.32
N LEU A 253 7.56 6.99 7.00
CA LEU A 253 8.62 7.47 7.90
C LEU A 253 8.77 6.63 9.18
N TRP A 254 8.22 5.41 9.21
CA TRP A 254 8.39 4.54 10.37
C TRP A 254 9.85 4.10 10.49
N PRO A 255 10.41 4.02 11.69
CA PRO A 255 11.78 3.54 11.89
C PRO A 255 11.89 2.00 11.84
N ALA A 256 10.78 1.29 11.57
CA ALA A 256 10.74 -0.16 11.57
C ALA A 256 9.75 -0.79 10.57
N VAL A 257 10.11 -1.99 10.12
CA VAL A 257 9.19 -2.98 9.56
C VAL A 257 8.88 -4.01 10.64
N TYR A 258 7.63 -4.46 10.72
CA TYR A 258 7.17 -5.47 11.66
C TYR A 258 6.79 -6.75 10.93
N GLU A 259 7.31 -7.87 11.39
CA GLU A 259 6.86 -9.20 10.97
C GLU A 259 5.67 -9.61 11.82
N VAL A 260 4.62 -10.09 11.17
CA VAL A 260 3.43 -10.66 11.82
C VAL A 260 3.13 -12.00 11.17
N PRO A 261 2.99 -13.11 11.92
CA PRO A 261 2.52 -14.37 11.37
C PRO A 261 1.16 -14.18 10.69
N TRP A 262 0.87 -14.97 9.65
CA TRP A 262 -0.40 -14.90 8.94
C TRP A 262 -1.59 -14.97 9.93
N PRO A 263 -2.42 -13.92 10.03
CA PRO A 263 -3.53 -13.87 10.98
C PRO A 263 -4.73 -14.62 10.40
N ALA A 264 -4.64 -15.96 10.38
CA ALA A 264 -5.77 -16.80 10.00
C ALA A 264 -7.00 -16.46 10.87
N PRO A 265 -8.21 -16.39 10.29
CA PRO A 265 -9.43 -16.28 11.08
C PRO A 265 -9.45 -17.39 12.14
N LYS A 266 -9.86 -17.07 13.37
CA LYS A 266 -10.13 -18.10 14.37
C LYS A 266 -11.39 -18.86 13.91
N GLU A 267 -11.29 -20.19 13.82
CA GLU A 267 -12.44 -21.08 13.60
C GLU A 267 -13.52 -20.90 14.67
#